data_AF-A0A8T6X8U3-F1
#
_entry.id   AF-A0A8T6X8U3-F1
#
_cell.length_a   1.000
_cell.length_b   1.000
_cell.length_c   1.000
_cell.angle_alpha   90.00
_cell.angle_beta   90.00
_cell.angle_gamma   90.00
#
_symmetry.space_group_name_H-M   'P 1'
#
loop_
_entity.id
_entity.type
_entity.pdbx_description
1 polymer ?
#
loop_
_entity_poly.entity_id
_entity_poly.type
_entity_poly.pdbx_seq_one_letter_code
_entity_poly.pdbx_strand_id
1 'polypeptide(L)' 'RPKFEDFGDYIFVAMKMLTFDKEDGHVHSEHLSLVLGPHWVISFQERLGDFFEPVRNRIRSGKGRIRKMGPD' A
#
# COMPACT_ATOMS: atom_id res chain seq x y z
N ARG A 1 -14.49 -1.24 -4.59
CA ARG A 1 -14.12 -0.75 -5.94
C ARG A 1 -12.89 0.13 -5.77
N PRO A 2 -11.87 0.00 -6.64
CA PRO A 2 -10.75 0.92 -6.60
C PRO A 2 -11.22 2.37 -6.71
N LYS A 3 -10.66 3.27 -5.90
CA LYS A 3 -11.06 4.67 -5.83
C LYS A 3 -9.82 5.53 -5.62
N PHE A 4 -9.84 6.71 -6.21
CA PHE A 4 -8.86 7.78 -5.99
C PHE A 4 -9.64 9.05 -5.74
N GLU A 5 -9.32 9.75 -4.66
CA GLU A 5 -9.91 11.04 -4.30
C GLU A 5 -8.82 11.98 -3.80
N ASP A 6 -8.84 13.20 -4.30
CA ASP A 6 -7.99 14.29 -3.86
C ASP A 6 -8.84 15.23 -2.99
N PHE A 7 -8.42 15.41 -1.73
CA PHE A 7 -9.07 16.29 -0.76
C PHE A 7 -8.28 17.59 -0.53
N GLY A 8 -7.25 17.88 -1.35
CA GLY A 8 -6.37 19.03 -1.24
C GLY A 8 -5.21 18.78 -0.27
N ASP A 9 -5.52 18.60 1.02
CA ASP A 9 -4.50 18.37 2.05
C ASP A 9 -3.98 16.92 2.08
N TYR A 10 -4.73 16.00 1.49
CA TYR A 10 -4.38 14.60 1.39
C TYR A 10 -5.08 13.92 0.20
N ILE A 11 -4.49 12.82 -0.23
CA ILE A 11 -5.05 11.92 -1.25
C ILE A 11 -5.52 10.63 -0.56
N PHE A 12 -6.72 10.19 -0.90
CA PHE A 12 -7.25 8.89 -0.51
C PHE A 12 -7.23 7.93 -1.71
N VAL A 13 -6.65 6.75 -1.51
CA VAL A 13 -6.64 5.68 -2.50
C VAL A 13 -7.21 4.42 -1.87
N ALA A 14 -8.22 3.83 -2.51
CA ALA A 14 -8.74 2.52 -2.17
C ALA A 14 -8.44 1.54 -3.30
N MET A 15 -7.99 0.34 -2.98
CA MET A 15 -7.67 -0.71 -3.94
C MET A 15 -7.94 -2.10 -3.36
N LYS A 16 -7.83 -3.11 -4.22
CA LYS A 16 -7.90 -4.52 -3.82
C LYS A 16 -6.55 -5.17 -4.02
N MET A 17 -6.06 -5.84 -2.97
CA MET A 17 -4.95 -6.79 -3.08
C MET A 17 -5.52 -8.13 -3.51
N LEU A 18 -4.89 -8.77 -4.49
CA LEU A 18 -5.30 -10.06 -5.00
C LEU A 18 -4.19 -11.07 -4.69
N THR A 19 -4.55 -12.16 -4.03
CA THR A 19 -3.66 -13.28 -3.77
C THR A 19 -4.30 -14.55 -4.32
N PHE A 20 -3.52 -15.34 -5.04
CA PHE A 20 -3.96 -16.65 -5.49
C PHE A 20 -3.50 -17.69 -4.47
N ASP A 21 -4.45 -18.37 -3.85
CA ASP A 21 -4.17 -19.50 -2.98
C ASP A 21 -4.22 -20.79 -3.80
N LYS A 22 -3.11 -21.53 -3.77
CA LYS A 22 -2.94 -22.77 -4.54
C LYS A 22 -3.60 -23.96 -3.86
N GLU A 23 -3.86 -23.89 -2.56
CA GLU A 23 -4.44 -24.97 -1.78
C GLU A 23 -5.95 -25.07 -2.01
N ASP A 24 -6.65 -23.93 -2.00
CA ASP A 24 -8.08 -23.85 -2.29
C ASP A 24 -8.41 -23.54 -3.77
N GLY A 25 -7.40 -23.15 -4.56
CA GLY A 25 -7.56 -22.84 -5.98
C GLY A 25 -8.31 -21.53 -6.25
N HIS A 26 -8.43 -20.65 -5.26
CA HIS A 26 -9.20 -19.42 -5.34
C HIS A 26 -8.32 -18.16 -5.32
N VAL A 27 -8.87 -17.08 -5.89
CA VAL A 27 -8.30 -15.74 -5.76
C VAL A 27 -8.98 -15.05 -4.58
N HIS A 28 -8.21 -14.74 -3.56
CA HIS A 28 -8.65 -13.94 -2.42
C HIS A 28 -8.46 -12.46 -2.74
N SER A 29 -9.43 -11.64 -2.30
CA SER A 29 -9.42 -10.20 -2.54
C SER A 29 -9.58 -9.43 -1.23
N GLU A 30 -8.50 -8.76 -0.82
CA GLU A 30 -8.46 -7.96 0.42
C GLU A 30 -8.51 -6.47 0.10
N HIS A 31 -9.20 -5.70 0.93
CA HIS A 31 -9.21 -4.24 0.81
C HIS A 31 -7.93 -3.65 1.40
N LEU A 32 -7.31 -2.78 0.63
CA LEU A 32 -6.23 -1.91 1.06
C LEU A 32 -6.65 -0.47 0.77
N SER A 33 -6.55 0.40 1.77
CA SER A 33 -6.69 1.84 1.55
C SER A 33 -5.49 2.60 2.09
N LEU A 34 -5.10 3.64 1.37
CA LEU A 34 -3.99 4.52 1.69
C LEU A 34 -4.51 5.96 1.83
N VAL A 35 -3.97 6.67 2.81
CA VAL A 35 -4.10 8.13 2.94
C VAL A 35 -2.70 8.71 2.83
N LEU A 36 -2.47 9.53 1.82
CA LEU A 36 -1.20 10.18 1.52
C LEU A 36 -1.32 11.66 1.88
N GLY A 37 -0.54 12.11 2.86
CA GLY A 37 -0.39 13.52 3.21
C GLY A 37 1.00 14.05 2.85
N PRO A 38 1.34 15.31 3.23
CA PRO A 38 2.57 15.97 2.78
C PRO A 38 3.87 15.22 3.08
N HIS A 39 3.93 14.51 4.21
CA HIS A 39 5.15 13.82 4.69
C HIS A 39 4.86 12.44 5.29
N TRP A 40 3.69 11.88 5.04
CA TRP A 40 3.25 10.64 5.65
C TRP A 40 2.33 9.84 4.75
N VAL A 41 2.33 8.53 4.95
CA VAL A 41 1.39 7.58 4.32
C VAL A 41 0.80 6.71 5.43
N ILE A 42 -0.52 6.68 5.53
CA ILE A 42 -1.24 5.77 6.44
C ILE A 42 -1.86 4.65 5.59
N SER A 43 -1.60 3.40 5.96
CA SER A 43 -2.20 2.23 5.31
C SER A 43 -3.18 1.52 6.23
N PHE A 44 -4.38 1.23 5.73
CA PHE A 44 -5.37 0.38 6.39
C PHE A 44 -5.48 -0.95 5.62
N GLN A 45 -5.35 -2.06 6.34
CA GLN A 45 -5.41 -3.41 5.80
C GLN A 45 -6.49 -4.20 6.54
N GLU A 46 -7.25 -5.02 5.84
CA GLU A 46 -8.25 -5.92 6.45
C GLU A 46 -7.60 -7.04 7.25
N ARG A 47 -6.43 -7.51 6.82
CA ARG A 47 -5.65 -8.56 7.47
C ARG A 47 -4.18 -8.15 7.56
N LEU A 48 -3.48 -8.69 8.54
CA LEU A 48 -2.03 -8.54 8.63
C LEU A 48 -1.38 -9.28 7.46
N GLY A 49 -0.73 -8.53 6.58
CA GLY A 49 0.06 -9.06 5.47
C GLY A 49 1.47 -8.49 5.43
N ASP A 50 2.36 -9.19 4.73
CA ASP A 50 3.75 -8.82 4.50
C ASP A 50 3.98 -8.20 3.10
N PHE A 51 2.92 -7.85 2.38
CA PHE A 51 2.98 -7.26 1.03
C PHE A 51 3.87 -6.01 0.93
N PHE A 52 3.97 -5.23 2.02
CA PHE A 52 4.82 -4.05 2.09
C PHE A 52 6.27 -4.34 2.53
N GLU A 53 6.62 -5.58 2.86
CA GLU A 53 7.97 -5.93 3.33
C GLU A 53 9.07 -5.57 2.33
N PRO A 54 8.90 -5.74 1.00
CA PRO A 54 9.86 -5.24 0.02
C PRO A 54 10.07 -3.72 0.08
N VAL A 55 9.01 -2.95 0.36
CA VAL A 55 9.07 -1.48 0.52
C VAL A 55 9.81 -1.14 1.80
N ARG A 56 9.43 -1.76 2.93
CA ARG A 56 10.09 -1.57 4.23
C ARG A 56 11.58 -1.90 4.15
N ASN A 57 11.95 -2.98 3.47
CA ASN A 57 13.33 -3.39 3.29
C ASN A 57 14.13 -2.39 2.45
N ARG A 58 13.55 -1.80 1.39
CA ARG A 58 14.21 -0.73 0.62
C ARG A 58 14.44 0.52 1.46
N ILE A 59 13.48 0.89 2.31
CA ILE A 59 13.63 2.02 3.24
C ILE A 59 14.75 1.74 4.24
N ARG A 60 14.72 0.59 4.92
CA ARG A 60 15.73 0.20 5.93
C ARG A 60 17.14 0.09 5.34
N SER A 61 17.28 -0.52 4.16
CA SER A 61 18.58 -0.68 3.48
C SER A 61 19.07 0.56 2.74
N GLY A 62 18.22 1.57 2.56
CA GLY A 62 18.54 2.75 1.74
C GLY A 62 18.77 2.44 0.26
N LYS A 63 18.26 1.31 -0.25
CA LYS A 63 18.45 0.90 -1.64
C LYS A 63 17.61 1.77 -2.58
N GLY A 64 18.25 2.33 -3.60
CA GLY A 64 17.60 3.12 -4.66
C GLY A 64 17.31 4.56 -4.25
N ARG A 65 16.19 5.11 -4.72
CA ARG A 65 15.81 6.53 -4.50
C ARG A 65 14.79 6.73 -3.38
N ILE A 66 14.26 5.67 -2.77
CA ILE A 66 13.12 5.73 -1.85
C ILE A 66 13.33 6.63 -0.61
N ARG A 67 14.57 6.81 -0.15
CA ARG A 67 14.91 7.72 0.96
C ARG A 67 15.18 9.17 0.53
N LYS A 68 15.19 9.44 -0.77
CA LYS A 68 15.51 10.75 -1.38
C LYS A 68 14.30 11.44 -2.00
N MET A 69 13.16 10.76 -2.04
CA MET A 69 11.91 11.24 -2.64
C MET A 69 10.91 11.62 -1.55
N GLY A 70 9.86 12.34 -1.94
CA GLY A 70 8.68 12.56 -1.12
C GLY A 70 7.87 11.26 -0.91
N PRO A 71 6.75 11.36 -0.17
CA PRO A 71 5.87 10.21 0.04
C PRO A 71 5.04 9.82 -1.20
N ASP A 72 5.05 10.65 -2.26
CA ASP A 72 4.46 10.45 -3.59
C ASP A 72 5.41 9.79 -4.62
#